data_AF-A0A211ZV26-F1
#
_entry.id   AF-A0A211ZV26-F1
#
_cell.length_a   1.000
_cell.length_b   1.000
_cell.length_c   1.000
_cell.angle_alpha   90.00
_cell.angle_beta   90.00
_cell.angle_gamma   90.00
#
_symmetry.space_group_name_H-M   'P 1'
#
loop_
_entity.id
_entity.type
_entity.pdbx_description
1 polymer ?
#
loop_
_entity_poly.entity_id
_entity_poly.type
_entity_poly.pdbx_seq_one_letter_code
_entity_poly.pdbx_strand_id
1 'polypeptide(L)'
;MNQLVKGPALDPLSPERSEGGGRIAFVQSLWHEDIVDQSREAFLAALADTPHAGTPVDLFEVPGVFEIPLHAQLLARTGRYAIIVAAGLVVDGGIYRHEFVSTAVIDALMRVQLDTEVPVLSVVLTPQRFHEHDEHRRFFHDHFRVKGREAAEACTRTLETISRLKALAH
;
A
#
# COMPACT_ATOMS: atom_id res chain seq x y z
N MET A 1 -26.25 18.44 23.38
CA MET A 1 -24.88 18.27 22.84
C MET A 1 -24.90 16.97 22.04
N ASN A 2 -24.98 17.05 20.71
CA ASN A 2 -25.20 15.88 19.85
C ASN A 2 -23.96 14.96 19.92
N GLN A 3 -24.15 13.71 20.35
CA GLN A 3 -23.12 12.68 20.21
C GLN A 3 -23.07 12.25 18.74
N LEU A 4 -21.94 12.49 18.09
CA LEU A 4 -21.62 11.89 16.80
C LEU A 4 -21.51 10.37 17.00
N VAL A 5 -22.56 9.64 16.64
CA VAL A 5 -22.49 8.20 16.44
C VAL A 5 -21.57 7.97 15.24
N LYS A 6 -20.31 7.59 15.49
CA LYS A 6 -19.48 6.99 14.45
C LYS A 6 -20.20 5.69 14.04
N GLY A 7 -20.68 5.63 12.80
CA GLY A 7 -21.24 4.39 12.23
C GLY A 7 -20.23 3.24 12.34
N PRO A 8 -20.69 1.98 12.26
CA PRO A 8 -19.80 0.84 12.32
C PRO A 8 -18.71 0.96 11.24
N ALA A 9 -17.47 0.61 11.58
CA ALA A 9 -16.41 0.48 10.60
C ALA A 9 -16.89 -0.49 9.51
N LEU A 10 -16.89 -0.05 8.25
CA LEU A 10 -17.28 -0.89 7.13
C LEU A 10 -16.28 -2.05 7.04
N ASP A 11 -16.77 -3.30 7.07
CA ASP A 11 -15.92 -4.46 6.82
C ASP A 11 -15.40 -4.36 5.37
N PRO A 12 -14.07 -4.26 5.15
CA PRO A 12 -13.50 -4.09 3.81
C PRO A 12 -13.74 -5.30 2.90
N LEU A 13 -14.17 -6.44 3.45
CA LEU A 13 -14.56 -7.63 2.70
C LEU A 13 -16.06 -7.73 2.42
N SER A 14 -16.87 -6.78 2.89
CA SER A 14 -18.32 -6.77 2.65
C SER A 14 -18.65 -6.90 1.16
N PRO A 15 -19.67 -7.71 0.79
CA PRO A 15 -20.02 -7.97 -0.61
C PRO A 15 -20.67 -6.78 -1.33
N GLU A 16 -20.99 -5.70 -0.61
CA GLU A 16 -21.56 -4.49 -1.21
C GLU A 16 -20.56 -3.85 -2.18
N ARG A 17 -20.92 -3.86 -3.46
CA ARG A 17 -20.19 -3.12 -4.49
C ARG A 17 -20.42 -1.64 -4.27
N SER A 18 -19.37 -0.89 -3.93
CA SER A 18 -19.41 0.55 -4.16
C SER A 18 -19.42 0.77 -5.67
N GLU A 19 -20.56 1.20 -6.22
CA GLU A 19 -20.60 1.67 -7.60
C GLU A 19 -19.71 2.92 -7.70
N GLY A 20 -18.64 2.79 -8.48
CA GLY A 20 -17.54 3.76 -8.54
C GLY A 20 -16.27 3.16 -7.98
N GLY A 21 -15.41 2.63 -8.86
CA GLY A 21 -14.08 2.09 -8.54
C GLY A 21 -13.16 3.18 -8.03
N GLY A 22 -13.34 3.56 -6.76
CA GLY A 22 -12.78 4.76 -6.13
C GLY A 22 -12.33 4.53 -4.69
N ARG A 23 -11.95 3.30 -4.32
CA ARG A 23 -11.30 3.00 -3.02
C ARG A 23 -9.81 2.78 -3.22
N ILE A 24 -9.03 3.01 -2.16
CA ILE A 24 -7.62 2.66 -2.08
C ILE A 24 -7.49 1.42 -1.19
N ALA A 25 -6.73 0.42 -1.62
CA ALA A 25 -6.29 -0.64 -0.72
C ALA A 25 -4.86 -0.37 -0.29
N PHE A 26 -4.58 -0.47 1.02
CA PHE A 26 -3.23 -0.45 1.56
C PHE A 26 -2.94 -1.82 2.16
N VAL A 27 -2.05 -2.58 1.54
CA VAL A 27 -1.67 -3.94 1.93
C VAL A 27 -0.27 -3.91 2.52
N GLN A 28 -0.13 -4.26 3.80
CA GLN A 28 1.14 -4.23 4.50
C GLN A 28 1.57 -5.59 5.05
N SER A 29 2.88 -5.81 5.03
CA SER A 29 3.53 -6.94 5.71
C SER A 29 3.63 -6.69 7.22
N LEU A 30 3.43 -7.74 8.02
CA LEU A 30 3.64 -7.72 9.47
C LEU A 30 5.11 -7.90 9.89
N TRP A 31 6.00 -8.30 8.98
CA TRP A 31 7.44 -8.26 9.26
C TRP A 31 7.94 -6.82 9.37
N HIS A 32 8.67 -6.54 10.46
CA HIS A 32 9.11 -5.19 10.83
C HIS A 32 7.95 -4.19 10.95
N GLU A 33 6.81 -4.67 11.49
CA GLU A 33 5.56 -3.90 11.66
C GLU A 33 5.80 -2.49 12.19
N ASP A 34 6.60 -2.32 13.23
CA ASP A 34 6.89 -1.02 13.84
C ASP A 34 7.47 0.01 12.87
N ILE A 35 8.24 -0.45 11.87
CA ILE A 35 8.81 0.38 10.81
C ILE A 35 7.81 0.55 9.66
N VAL A 36 7.15 -0.54 9.24
CA VAL A 36 6.22 -0.53 8.10
C VAL A 36 5.01 0.37 8.39
N ASP A 37 4.49 0.33 9.61
CA ASP A 37 3.38 1.17 10.07
C ASP A 37 3.64 2.66 9.88
N GLN A 38 4.89 3.10 10.00
CA GLN A 38 5.24 4.51 9.78
C GLN A 38 4.94 4.97 8.35
N SER A 39 5.01 4.08 7.36
CA SER A 39 4.60 4.40 5.99
C SER A 39 3.08 4.46 5.85
N ARG A 40 2.33 3.58 6.52
CA ARG A 40 0.86 3.60 6.54
C ARG A 40 0.34 4.87 7.19
N GLU A 41 0.82 5.21 8.38
CA GLU A 41 0.43 6.41 9.12
C GLU A 41 0.74 7.68 8.31
N ALA A 42 1.94 7.77 7.76
CA ALA A 42 2.34 8.92 6.96
C ALA A 42 1.59 9.01 5.62
N PHE A 43 1.25 7.86 5.00
CA PHE A 43 0.41 7.80 3.81
C PHE A 43 -0.98 8.36 4.09
N LEU A 44 -1.64 7.88 5.15
CA LEU A 44 -2.98 8.32 5.54
C LEU A 44 -3.00 9.82 5.89
N ALA A 45 -2.00 10.28 6.65
CA ALA A 45 -1.86 11.69 7.00
C ALA A 45 -1.67 12.58 5.77
N ALA A 46 -0.76 12.21 4.86
CA ALA A 46 -0.52 12.99 3.65
C ALA A 46 -1.71 12.95 2.69
N LEU A 47 -2.40 11.81 2.56
CA LEU A 47 -3.58 11.70 1.70
C LEU A 47 -4.71 12.63 2.16
N ALA A 48 -4.85 12.86 3.46
CA ALA A 48 -5.84 13.76 4.04
C ALA A 48 -5.67 15.23 3.59
N ASP A 49 -4.49 15.62 3.11
CA ASP A 49 -4.19 16.95 2.59
C ASP A 49 -4.30 17.05 1.05
N THR A 50 -4.84 16.02 0.39
CA THR A 50 -4.98 15.94 -1.07
C THR A 50 -6.44 16.08 -1.54
N PRO A 51 -6.71 16.28 -2.84
CA PRO A 51 -8.06 16.19 -3.39
C PRO A 51 -8.75 14.83 -3.13
N HIS A 52 -7.97 13.79 -2.78
CA HIS A 52 -8.45 12.46 -2.45
C HIS A 52 -8.67 12.22 -0.95
N ALA A 53 -8.67 13.25 -0.09
CA ALA A 53 -8.87 13.11 1.36
C ALA A 53 -10.15 12.35 1.78
N GLY A 54 -11.21 12.43 0.96
CA GLY A 54 -12.47 11.69 1.19
C GLY A 54 -12.51 10.27 0.62
N THR A 55 -11.43 9.82 -0.02
CA THR A 55 -11.35 8.50 -0.66
C THR A 55 -11.18 7.42 0.41
N PRO A 56 -12.07 6.42 0.51
CA PRO A 56 -11.93 5.37 1.50
C PRO A 56 -10.63 4.58 1.29
N VAL A 57 -9.87 4.39 2.38
CA VAL A 57 -8.67 3.55 2.41
C VAL A 57 -8.97 2.32 3.24
N ASP A 58 -8.97 1.14 2.60
CA ASP A 58 -9.09 -0.13 3.29
C ASP A 58 -7.69 -0.65 3.63
N LEU A 59 -7.49 -1.05 4.88
CA LEU A 59 -6.20 -1.52 5.40
C LEU A 59 -6.21 -3.04 5.49
N PHE A 60 -5.18 -3.69 4.96
CA PHE A 60 -5.00 -5.14 4.96
C PHE A 60 -3.60 -5.49 5.46
N GLU A 61 -3.53 -6.51 6.30
CA GLU A 61 -2.28 -7.05 6.83
C GLU A 61 -2.06 -8.46 6.30
N VAL A 62 -0.81 -8.76 5.95
CA VAL A 62 -0.37 -10.09 5.53
C VAL A 62 0.87 -10.52 6.33
N PRO A 63 1.11 -11.83 6.51
CA PRO A 63 2.22 -12.31 7.34
C PRO A 63 3.59 -11.77 6.91
N GLY A 64 3.87 -11.73 5.60
CA GLY A 64 5.11 -11.20 5.05
C GLY A 64 4.94 -10.59 3.66
N VAL A 65 6.03 -10.02 3.14
CA VAL A 65 6.01 -9.36 1.82
C VAL A 65 5.67 -10.29 0.66
N PHE A 66 5.91 -11.59 0.83
CA PHE A 66 5.73 -12.60 -0.21
C PHE A 66 4.25 -12.87 -0.51
N GLU A 67 3.38 -12.63 0.47
CA GLU A 67 1.92 -12.78 0.32
C GLU A 67 1.27 -11.54 -0.34
N ILE A 68 1.94 -10.38 -0.33
CA ILE A 68 1.38 -9.12 -0.85
C ILE A 68 0.93 -9.23 -2.32
N PRO A 69 1.72 -9.79 -3.27
CA PRO A 69 1.32 -9.79 -4.67
C PRO A 69 0.03 -10.56 -4.94
N LEU A 70 -0.13 -11.75 -4.35
CA LEU A 70 -1.38 -12.52 -4.51
C LEU A 70 -2.55 -11.77 -3.88
N HIS A 71 -2.36 -11.21 -2.69
CA HIS A 71 -3.39 -10.41 -2.01
C HIS A 71 -3.82 -9.20 -2.87
N ALA A 72 -2.85 -8.46 -3.41
CA ALA A 72 -3.10 -7.35 -4.33
C ALA A 72 -3.85 -7.79 -5.59
N GLN A 73 -3.49 -8.93 -6.19
CA GLN A 73 -4.20 -9.44 -7.37
C GLN A 73 -5.65 -9.78 -7.08
N LEU A 74 -5.91 -10.42 -5.94
CA LEU A 74 -7.26 -10.76 -5.51
C LEU A 74 -8.09 -9.49 -5.25
N LEU A 75 -7.52 -8.49 -4.58
CA LEU A 75 -8.17 -7.19 -4.36
C LEU A 75 -8.46 -6.47 -5.69
N ALA A 76 -7.49 -6.40 -6.61
CA ALA A 76 -7.67 -5.77 -7.92
C ALA A 76 -8.83 -6.40 -8.69
N ARG A 77 -8.92 -7.73 -8.71
CA ARG A 77 -9.97 -8.48 -9.40
C ARG A 77 -11.37 -8.31 -8.81
N THR A 78 -11.50 -7.80 -7.58
CA THR A 78 -12.82 -7.44 -7.04
C THR A 78 -13.49 -6.29 -7.79
N GLY A 79 -12.68 -5.45 -8.48
CA GLY A 79 -13.15 -4.23 -9.12
C GLY A 79 -13.50 -3.09 -8.16
N ARG A 80 -13.28 -3.24 -6.84
CA ARG A 80 -13.59 -2.22 -5.82
C ARG A 80 -12.51 -1.14 -5.68
N TYR A 81 -11.28 -1.47 -6.03
CA TYR A 81 -10.12 -0.61 -5.78
C TYR A 81 -9.64 0.08 -7.05
N ALA A 82 -9.47 1.39 -6.95
CA ALA A 82 -8.90 2.23 -8.00
C ALA A 82 -7.38 2.08 -8.08
N ILE A 83 -6.76 1.78 -6.94
CA ILE A 83 -5.31 1.68 -6.76
C ILE A 83 -5.00 0.86 -5.51
N ILE A 84 -3.87 0.18 -5.53
CA ILE A 84 -3.35 -0.61 -4.40
C ILE A 84 -1.98 -0.07 -4.01
N VAL A 85 -1.71 0.04 -2.71
CA VAL A 85 -0.41 0.37 -2.14
C VAL A 85 0.10 -0.86 -1.41
N ALA A 86 1.28 -1.35 -1.80
CA ALA A 86 1.96 -2.49 -1.20
C ALA A 86 3.09 -1.99 -0.30
N ALA A 87 3.09 -2.30 0.99
CA ALA A 87 4.10 -1.84 1.94
C ALA A 87 4.80 -2.99 2.65
N GLY A 88 6.12 -2.89 2.78
CA GLY A 88 6.90 -3.87 3.52
C GLY A 88 8.38 -3.58 3.54
N LEU A 89 9.11 -4.32 4.35
CA LEU A 89 10.56 -4.18 4.50
C LEU A 89 11.22 -5.55 4.35
N VAL A 90 12.11 -5.68 3.37
CA VAL A 90 12.89 -6.89 3.10
C VAL A 90 14.33 -6.63 3.50
N VAL A 91 14.75 -7.22 4.63
CA VAL A 91 16.08 -6.98 5.20
C VAL A 91 17.03 -8.13 4.94
N ASP A 92 18.33 -7.82 4.91
CA ASP A 92 19.38 -8.84 4.99
C ASP A 92 19.55 -9.32 6.44
N GLY A 93 19.09 -10.53 6.73
CA GLY A 93 19.29 -11.17 8.03
C GLY A 93 20.65 -11.88 8.18
N GLY A 94 21.52 -11.86 7.17
CA GLY A 94 22.83 -12.50 7.17
C GLY A 94 22.82 -14.03 7.05
N ILE A 95 21.64 -14.66 7.04
CA ILE A 95 21.48 -16.12 6.96
C ILE A 95 20.95 -16.55 5.59
N TYR A 96 19.95 -15.84 5.08
CA TYR A 96 19.25 -16.19 3.85
C TYR A 96 19.36 -15.08 2.81
N ARG A 97 19.21 -15.45 1.53
CA ARG A 97 19.24 -14.53 0.39
C ARG A 97 17.90 -13.82 0.23
N HIS A 98 17.78 -12.69 0.92
CA HIS A 98 16.62 -11.82 0.88
C HIS A 98 16.34 -11.27 -0.54
N GLU A 99 17.35 -11.22 -1.42
CA GLU A 99 17.21 -10.73 -2.80
C GLU A 99 16.27 -11.60 -3.64
N PHE A 100 16.19 -12.90 -3.37
CA PHE A 100 15.25 -13.76 -4.08
C PHE A 100 13.81 -13.41 -3.77
N VAL A 101 13.53 -13.10 -2.50
CA VAL A 101 12.20 -12.69 -2.05
C VAL A 101 11.87 -11.31 -2.62
N SER A 102 12.80 -10.35 -2.52
CA SER A 102 12.54 -9.00 -3.02
C SER A 102 12.33 -8.95 -4.53
N THR A 103 13.15 -9.63 -5.33
CA THR A 103 12.96 -9.71 -6.79
C THR A 103 11.61 -10.34 -7.13
N ALA A 104 11.27 -11.49 -6.52
CA ALA A 104 10.00 -12.16 -6.79
C ALA A 104 8.79 -11.28 -6.45
N VAL A 105 8.83 -10.54 -5.34
CA VAL A 105 7.74 -9.65 -4.93
C VAL A 105 7.61 -8.46 -5.87
N ILE A 106 8.69 -7.76 -6.19
CA ILE A 106 8.64 -6.57 -7.06
C ILE A 106 8.18 -6.95 -8.47
N ASP A 107 8.70 -8.05 -9.04
CA ASP A 107 8.29 -8.55 -10.35
C ASP A 107 6.81 -8.95 -10.36
N ALA A 108 6.35 -9.62 -9.30
CA ALA A 108 4.96 -10.01 -9.18
C ALA A 108 4.03 -8.80 -9.04
N LEU A 109 4.37 -7.76 -8.27
CA LEU A 109 3.57 -6.54 -8.16
C LEU A 109 3.46 -5.80 -9.51
N MET A 110 4.55 -5.76 -10.28
CA MET A 110 4.54 -5.22 -11.65
C MET A 110 3.61 -6.04 -12.55
N ARG A 111 3.69 -7.37 -12.48
CA ARG A 111 2.80 -8.24 -13.24
C ARG A 111 1.34 -8.06 -12.84
N VAL A 112 1.04 -7.94 -11.54
CA VAL A 112 -0.33 -7.73 -11.06
C VAL A 112 -0.96 -6.49 -11.68
N GLN A 113 -0.27 -5.34 -11.67
CA GLN A 113 -0.85 -4.12 -12.22
C GLN A 113 -1.06 -4.20 -13.74
N LEU A 114 -0.14 -4.85 -14.47
CA LEU A 114 -0.25 -5.01 -15.92
C LEU A 114 -1.37 -5.99 -16.30
N ASP A 115 -1.50 -7.10 -15.57
CA ASP A 115 -2.49 -8.14 -15.83
C ASP A 115 -3.92 -7.73 -15.39
N THR A 116 -4.04 -6.77 -14.46
CA THR A 116 -5.34 -6.36 -13.89
C THR A 116 -5.78 -4.94 -14.27
N GLU A 117 -4.89 -4.14 -14.87
CA GLU A 117 -5.10 -2.73 -15.18
C GLU A 117 -5.47 -1.85 -13.96
N VAL A 118 -5.14 -2.35 -12.76
CA VAL A 118 -5.25 -1.62 -11.49
C VAL A 118 -3.83 -1.25 -11.05
N PRO A 119 -3.49 0.04 -10.93
CA PRO A 119 -2.16 0.45 -10.49
C PRO A 119 -1.80 -0.12 -9.11
N VAL A 120 -0.55 -0.57 -8.98
CA VAL A 120 0.02 -1.05 -7.72
C VAL A 120 1.27 -0.24 -7.41
N LEU A 121 1.24 0.54 -6.33
CA LEU A 121 2.36 1.31 -5.83
C LEU A 121 3.19 0.46 -4.86
N SER A 122 4.51 0.49 -5.03
CA SER A 122 5.43 -0.23 -4.13
C SER A 122 6.07 0.70 -3.11
N VAL A 123 5.81 0.41 -1.85
CA VAL A 123 6.56 0.80 -0.65
C VAL A 123 7.19 -0.46 -0.02
N VAL A 124 7.51 -1.46 -0.86
CA VAL A 124 8.30 -2.62 -0.45
C VAL A 124 9.78 -2.24 -0.59
N LEU A 125 10.41 -1.89 0.53
CA LEU A 125 11.80 -1.41 0.54
C LEU A 125 12.79 -2.53 0.80
N THR A 126 13.90 -2.49 0.09
CA THR A 126 14.92 -3.55 0.06
C THR A 126 16.31 -2.93 0.31
N PRO A 127 16.60 -2.49 1.54
CA PRO A 127 17.87 -1.83 1.84
C PRO A 127 19.07 -2.73 1.57
N GLN A 128 20.14 -2.16 1.00
CA GLN A 128 21.41 -2.88 0.79
C GLN A 128 22.04 -3.35 2.10
N ARG A 129 21.78 -2.63 3.19
CA ARG A 129 22.25 -2.98 4.53
C ARG A 129 21.16 -2.65 5.54
N PHE A 130 20.83 -3.63 6.36
CA PHE A 130 20.00 -3.47 7.52
C PHE A 130 20.61 -4.31 8.64
N HIS A 131 20.67 -3.73 9.83
CA HIS A 131 21.12 -4.45 11.01
C HIS A 131 20.12 -4.12 12.11
N GLU A 132 19.84 -5.05 12.99
CA GLU A 132 18.80 -4.87 14.01
C GLU A 132 19.19 -3.92 15.15
N HIS A 133 20.33 -3.23 15.07
CA HIS A 133 20.74 -2.25 16.06
C HIS A 133 20.00 -0.90 15.92
N ASP A 134 19.94 -0.17 17.04
CA ASP A 134 19.08 1.01 17.22
C ASP A 134 19.21 2.07 16.13
N GLU A 135 20.44 2.36 15.66
CA GLU A 135 20.66 3.39 14.64
C GLU A 135 19.97 3.09 13.31
N HIS A 136 20.08 1.85 12.83
CA HIS A 136 19.44 1.43 11.58
C HIS A 136 17.93 1.35 11.75
N ARG A 137 17.45 0.78 12.87
CA ARG A 137 16.02 0.76 13.18
C ARG A 137 15.43 2.17 13.18
N ARG A 138 16.05 3.12 13.87
CA ARG A 138 15.62 4.53 13.91
C ARG A 138 15.64 5.17 12.52
N PHE A 139 16.70 4.96 11.76
CA PHE A 139 16.81 5.50 10.40
C PHE A 139 15.66 5.01 9.52
N PHE A 140 15.42 3.69 9.46
CA PHE A 140 14.36 3.14 8.62
C PHE A 140 12.97 3.50 9.12
N HIS A 141 12.77 3.55 10.44
CA HIS A 141 11.53 4.05 11.03
C HIS A 141 11.20 5.48 10.54
N ASP A 142 12.16 6.40 10.59
CA ASP A 142 11.96 7.77 10.10
C ASP A 142 11.86 7.83 8.57
N HIS A 143 12.62 6.99 7.86
CA HIS A 143 12.60 6.94 6.40
C HIS A 143 11.27 6.41 5.85
N PHE A 144 10.65 5.43 6.52
CA PHE A 144 9.33 4.93 6.13
C PHE A 144 8.24 6.00 6.23
N ARG A 145 8.37 6.99 7.13
CA ARG A 145 7.48 8.17 7.14
C ARG A 145 7.60 8.99 5.86
N VAL A 146 8.84 9.18 5.37
CA VAL A 146 9.07 9.89 4.10
C VAL A 146 8.44 9.10 2.95
N LYS A 147 8.67 7.78 2.92
CA LYS A 147 8.17 6.91 1.85
C LYS A 147 6.65 6.77 1.84
N GLY A 148 6.01 6.81 3.01
CA GLY A 148 4.56 6.90 3.12
C GLY A 148 3.99 8.17 2.50
N ARG A 149 4.61 9.33 2.74
CA ARG A 149 4.20 10.60 2.11
C ARG A 149 4.39 10.57 0.59
N GLU A 150 5.55 10.11 0.12
CA GLU A 150 5.82 9.95 -1.32
C GLU A 150 4.79 9.03 -1.99
N ALA A 151 4.37 7.95 -1.30
CA ALA A 151 3.34 7.04 -1.78
C ALA A 151 1.96 7.72 -1.88
N ALA A 152 1.58 8.57 -0.93
CA ALA A 152 0.31 9.32 -0.97
C ALA A 152 0.28 10.30 -2.15
N GLU A 153 1.40 10.98 -2.40
CA GLU A 153 1.55 11.85 -3.56
C GLU A 153 1.49 11.07 -4.89
N ALA A 154 2.19 9.94 -4.97
CA ALA A 154 2.17 9.07 -6.14
C ALA A 154 0.76 8.50 -6.39
N CYS A 155 0.05 8.12 -5.32
CA CYS A 155 -1.33 7.66 -5.36
C CYS A 155 -2.25 8.72 -5.95
N THR A 156 -2.20 9.94 -5.41
CA THR A 156 -2.97 11.10 -5.90
C THR A 156 -2.75 11.33 -7.38
N ARG A 157 -1.49 11.48 -7.81
CA ARG A 157 -1.15 11.76 -9.22
C ARG A 157 -1.56 10.62 -10.15
N THR A 158 -1.44 9.37 -9.69
CA THR A 158 -1.78 8.18 -10.47
C THR A 158 -3.29 8.07 -10.66
N LEU A 159 -4.08 8.28 -9.61
CA LEU A 159 -5.55 8.29 -9.68
C LEU A 159 -6.05 9.34 -10.67
N GLU A 160 -5.53 10.57 -10.60
CA GLU A 160 -5.89 11.64 -11.52
C GLU A 160 -5.50 11.33 -12.97
N THR A 161 -4.33 10.73 -13.19
CA THR A 161 -3.82 10.44 -14.54
C THR A 161 -4.57 9.27 -15.16
N ILE A 162 -4.78 8.18 -14.42
CA ILE A 162 -5.52 7.01 -14.89
C ILE A 162 -6.98 7.35 -15.15
N SER A 163 -7.61 8.17 -14.31
CA SER A 163 -8.98 8.64 -14.54
C SER A 163 -9.08 9.42 -15.86
N ARG A 164 -8.11 10.29 -16.15
CA ARG A 164 -8.03 11.01 -17.43
C ARG A 164 -7.81 10.08 -18.62
N LEU A 165 -6.91 9.09 -18.50
CA LEU A 165 -6.67 8.12 -19.57
C LEU A 165 -7.91 7.27 -19.87
N LYS A 166 -8.63 6.80 -18.85
CA LYS A 166 -9.89 6.06 -19.00
C LYS A 166 -10.96 6.91 -19.68
N ALA A 167 -11.03 8.21 -19.37
CA ALA A 167 -11.95 9.14 -20.03
C ALA A 167 -11.63 9.41 -21.51
N LEU A 168 -10.39 9.19 -21.96
CA LEU A 168 -10.01 9.31 -23.38
C LEU A 168 -10.31 8.05 -24.20
N ALA A 169 -10.49 6.91 -23.54
CA ALA A 169 -10.79 5.62 -24.18
C ALA A 169 -12.28 5.41 -24.47
N HIS A 170 -13.14 6.34 -24.02
CA HIS A 170 -14.58 6.38 -24.23
C HIS A 170 -14.95 7.60 -25.07
#